data_AF-A0A0V8T6W1-F1
#
_entry.id   AF-A0A0V8T6W1-F1
#
_cell.length_a   1.000
_cell.length_b   1.000
_cell.length_c   1.000
_cell.angle_alpha   90.00
_cell.angle_beta   90.00
_cell.angle_gamma   90.00
#
_symmetry.space_group_name_H-M   'P 1'
#
loop_
_entity.id
_entity.type
_entity.pdbx_description
1 polymer ?
#
loop_
_entity_poly.entity_id
_entity_poly.type
_entity_poly.pdbx_seq_one_letter_code
_entity_poly.pdbx_strand_id
1 'polypeptide(L)'
;MPPADDTTPRALAGAPTGPVAVPAAVERVAGGARLEPVWENQLGGLTFRVGAERYVKWAPAGVTGLDLAAEAARLAWAARWTTVPEVLEQGADDEGAWLVTAALRGRSAVEAPWVDRPAEAAAAIGEGLRALHDALPVGDCPFSWSTAERVARALEHLDAGDTPAGWSPEHRDLTVAEARARLRDVPDVDLLVVCHGDACAPNTLIGDDGRWAAHVDLGSLGVADRWADLAVAAWSTEWNYGPGYAGTVYDAYGLAPDPDRIAFHRLLWDAT
;
A
#
# COMPACT_ATOMS: atom_id res chain seq x y z
N MET A 1 6.60 39.57 -2.75
CA MET A 1 5.47 38.67 -2.45
C MET A 1 6.06 37.28 -2.25
N PRO A 2 6.01 36.70 -1.05
CA PRO A 2 6.29 35.28 -0.91
C PRO A 2 5.23 34.50 -1.71
N PRO A 3 5.58 33.37 -2.34
CA PRO A 3 4.58 32.50 -2.95
C PRO A 3 3.60 32.05 -1.86
N ALA A 4 2.31 32.06 -2.21
CA ALA A 4 1.26 31.57 -1.33
C ALA A 4 1.55 30.10 -1.02
N ASP A 5 1.60 29.79 0.27
CA ASP A 5 1.61 28.44 0.79
C ASP A 5 0.33 27.76 0.27
N ASP A 6 0.50 26.87 -0.71
CA ASP A 6 -0.58 26.05 -1.24
C ASP A 6 -0.93 25.01 -0.17
N THR A 7 -1.73 25.45 0.79
CA THR A 7 -2.30 24.65 1.89
C THR A 7 -3.53 23.88 1.42
N THR A 8 -3.61 23.57 0.12
CA THR A 8 -4.59 22.60 -0.37
C THR A 8 -4.27 21.26 0.30
N PRO A 9 -5.21 20.64 1.06
CA PRO A 9 -5.00 19.33 1.62
C PRO A 9 -4.58 18.38 0.49
N ARG A 10 -3.43 17.74 0.62
CA ARG A 10 -2.95 16.77 -0.36
C ARG A 10 -4.07 15.74 -0.53
N ALA A 11 -4.67 15.67 -1.72
CA ALA A 11 -5.76 14.74 -1.97
C ALA A 11 -5.26 13.33 -1.61
N LEU A 12 -6.09 12.58 -0.88
CA LEU A 12 -5.81 11.17 -0.63
C LEU A 12 -5.75 10.45 -1.98
N ALA A 13 -4.83 9.51 -2.12
CA ALA A 13 -4.79 8.65 -3.30
C ALA A 13 -6.14 7.93 -3.45
N GLY A 14 -6.65 7.87 -4.68
CA GLY A 14 -8.01 7.40 -4.91
C GLY A 14 -8.45 7.50 -6.36
N ALA A 15 -9.70 7.16 -6.61
CA ALA A 15 -10.31 7.31 -7.93
C ALA A 15 -10.40 8.80 -8.34
N PRO A 16 -9.86 9.19 -9.51
CA PRO A 16 -9.93 10.57 -9.97
C PRO A 16 -11.38 11.04 -10.18
N THR A 17 -11.70 12.25 -9.69
CA THR A 17 -13.04 12.86 -9.85
C THR A 17 -13.16 13.78 -11.06
N GLY A 18 -12.02 14.09 -11.71
CA GLY A 18 -11.92 14.96 -12.86
C GLY A 18 -11.29 14.27 -14.08
N PRO A 19 -11.12 15.00 -15.20
CA PRO A 19 -10.46 14.47 -16.38
C PRO A 19 -8.99 14.14 -16.08
N VAL A 20 -8.54 12.96 -16.52
CA VAL A 20 -7.15 12.50 -16.40
C VAL A 20 -6.53 12.47 -17.79
N ALA A 21 -5.36 13.09 -17.94
CA ALA A 21 -4.57 12.98 -19.17
C ALA A 21 -4.02 11.54 -19.26
N VAL A 22 -4.33 10.86 -20.36
CA VAL A 22 -3.88 9.47 -20.57
C VAL A 22 -2.47 9.50 -21.18
N PRO A 23 -1.46 8.87 -20.55
CA PRO A 23 -0.12 8.77 -21.14
C PRO A 23 -0.12 7.99 -22.46
N ALA A 24 0.74 8.36 -23.41
CA ALA A 24 0.79 7.70 -24.73
C ALA A 24 1.10 6.20 -24.63
N ALA A 25 1.93 5.79 -23.65
CA ALA A 25 2.18 4.39 -23.35
C ALA A 25 0.90 3.63 -22.95
N VAL A 26 0.04 4.24 -22.13
CA VAL A 26 -1.24 3.67 -21.70
C VAL A 26 -2.20 3.55 -22.88
N GLU A 27 -2.27 4.55 -23.76
CA GLU A 27 -3.09 4.49 -24.98
C GLU A 27 -2.65 3.34 -25.91
N ARG A 28 -1.33 3.16 -26.09
CA ARG A 28 -0.78 2.05 -26.88
C ARG A 28 -1.16 0.70 -26.29
N VAL A 29 -0.98 0.51 -24.98
CA VAL A 29 -1.33 -0.72 -24.24
C VAL A 29 -2.84 -1.02 -24.33
N ALA A 30 -3.67 0.03 -24.33
CA ALA A 30 -5.12 -0.11 -24.45
C ALA A 30 -5.53 -0.67 -25.82
N GLY A 31 -4.80 -0.33 -26.89
CA GLY A 31 -5.09 -0.84 -28.24
C GLY A 31 -6.51 -0.52 -28.71
N GLY A 32 -7.07 0.61 -28.29
CA GLY A 32 -8.45 1.03 -28.58
C GLY A 32 -9.52 0.47 -27.63
N ALA A 33 -9.16 -0.33 -26.63
CA ALA A 33 -10.08 -0.71 -25.56
C ALA A 33 -10.49 0.51 -24.70
N ARG A 34 -11.66 0.42 -24.06
CA ARG A 34 -12.11 1.46 -23.12
C ARG A 34 -11.12 1.55 -21.95
N LEU A 35 -10.65 2.77 -21.71
CA LEU A 35 -9.85 3.14 -20.55
C LEU A 35 -10.73 3.82 -19.50
N GLU A 36 -10.56 3.41 -18.26
CA GLU A 36 -11.19 4.03 -17.10
C GLU A 36 -10.09 4.32 -16.06
N PRO A 37 -9.81 5.59 -15.73
CA PRO A 37 -8.92 5.91 -14.63
C PRO A 37 -9.57 5.46 -13.32
N VAL A 38 -8.89 4.60 -12.57
CA VAL A 38 -9.40 4.02 -11.32
C VAL A 38 -8.58 4.45 -10.11
N TRP A 39 -7.37 4.96 -10.32
CA TRP A 39 -6.50 5.41 -9.24
C TRP A 39 -5.52 6.49 -9.71
N GLU A 40 -5.32 7.50 -8.89
CA GLU A 40 -4.22 8.46 -8.97
C GLU A 40 -3.58 8.55 -7.58
N ASN A 41 -2.26 8.38 -7.52
CA ASN A 41 -1.51 8.50 -6.27
C ASN A 41 -0.89 9.90 -6.13
N GLN A 42 -0.34 10.18 -4.95
CA GLN A 42 0.23 11.48 -4.60
C GLN A 42 1.58 11.79 -5.26
N LEU A 43 2.12 10.86 -6.05
CA LEU A 43 3.37 10.97 -6.79
C LEU A 43 3.12 11.10 -8.31
N GLY A 44 1.86 11.22 -8.73
CA GLY A 44 1.46 11.31 -10.14
C GLY A 44 1.39 9.97 -10.87
N GLY A 45 1.49 8.86 -10.14
CA GLY A 45 1.25 7.52 -10.66
C GLY A 45 -0.23 7.29 -10.91
N LEU A 46 -0.55 6.67 -12.05
CA LEU A 46 -1.90 6.45 -12.52
C LEU A 46 -2.18 4.96 -12.68
N THR A 47 -3.41 4.54 -12.38
CA THR A 47 -3.90 3.20 -12.72
C THR A 47 -5.17 3.30 -13.53
N PHE A 48 -5.20 2.55 -14.63
CA PHE A 48 -6.36 2.45 -15.51
C PHE A 48 -6.86 1.01 -15.58
N ARG A 49 -8.18 0.84 -15.58
CA ARG A 49 -8.81 -0.38 -16.04
C ARG A 49 -8.90 -0.35 -17.57
N VAL A 50 -8.46 -1.43 -18.22
CA VAL A 50 -8.44 -1.61 -19.68
C VAL A 50 -9.47 -2.69 -20.05
N GLY A 51 -10.66 -2.29 -20.48
CA GLY A 51 -11.78 -3.21 -20.65
C GLY A 51 -12.22 -3.86 -19.33
N ALA A 52 -12.49 -5.17 -19.33
CA ALA A 52 -12.85 -5.92 -18.11
C ALA A 52 -11.73 -6.87 -17.65
N GLU A 53 -10.65 -6.98 -18.42
CA GLU A 53 -9.71 -8.10 -18.32
C GLU A 53 -8.34 -7.70 -17.77
N ARG A 54 -8.00 -6.40 -17.79
CA ARG A 54 -6.65 -5.94 -17.49
C ARG A 54 -6.64 -4.60 -16.76
N TYR A 55 -5.55 -4.36 -16.06
CA TYR A 55 -5.20 -3.06 -15.50
C TYR A 55 -3.83 -2.64 -16.02
N VAL A 56 -3.61 -1.33 -16.15
CA VAL A 56 -2.30 -0.75 -16.43
C VAL A 56 -1.98 0.31 -15.39
N LYS A 57 -0.87 0.10 -14.67
CA LYS A 57 -0.23 1.11 -13.84
C LYS A 57 0.78 1.86 -14.68
N TRP A 58 0.87 3.18 -14.50
CA TRP A 58 1.87 4.03 -15.13
C TRP A 58 2.52 4.94 -14.09
N ALA A 59 3.84 5.06 -14.18
CA ALA A 59 4.66 5.89 -13.31
C ALA A 59 5.46 6.90 -14.16
N PRO A 60 5.38 8.22 -13.87
CA PRO A 60 6.15 9.21 -14.61
C PRO A 60 7.66 9.01 -14.47
N ALA A 61 8.41 9.32 -15.53
CA ALA A 61 9.87 9.32 -15.49
C ALA A 61 10.42 10.31 -14.47
N GLY A 62 11.51 9.93 -13.79
CA GLY A 62 12.20 10.79 -12.82
C GLY A 62 11.53 10.89 -11.45
N VAL A 63 10.38 10.26 -11.23
CA VAL A 63 9.73 10.17 -9.91
C VAL A 63 10.33 9.01 -9.12
N THR A 64 10.89 9.31 -7.93
CA THR A 64 11.37 8.28 -7.00
C THR A 64 10.21 7.65 -6.23
N GLY A 65 10.35 6.38 -5.86
CA GLY A 65 9.34 5.65 -5.07
C GLY A 65 8.25 4.92 -5.88
N LEU A 66 8.23 5.07 -7.20
CA LEU A 66 7.34 4.33 -8.10
C LEU A 66 8.14 3.38 -9.02
N ASP A 67 8.57 2.25 -8.49
CA ASP A 67 9.31 1.23 -9.25
C ASP A 67 8.38 0.08 -9.69
N LEU A 68 7.76 0.25 -10.85
CA LEU A 68 6.85 -0.73 -11.42
C LEU A 68 7.54 -2.03 -11.86
N ALA A 69 8.84 -1.99 -12.18
CA ALA A 69 9.60 -3.20 -12.49
C ALA A 69 9.84 -4.04 -11.22
N ALA A 70 10.09 -3.36 -10.10
CA ALA A 70 10.22 -3.98 -8.80
C ALA A 70 8.89 -4.55 -8.28
N GLU A 71 7.76 -3.91 -8.56
CA GLU A 71 6.42 -4.48 -8.33
C GLU A 71 6.19 -5.73 -9.20
N ALA A 72 6.49 -5.67 -10.50
CA ALA A 72 6.32 -6.80 -11.41
C ALA A 72 7.10 -8.04 -10.96
N ALA A 73 8.35 -7.85 -10.50
CA ALA A 73 9.17 -8.94 -9.98
C ALA A 73 8.57 -9.58 -8.71
N ARG A 74 8.00 -8.76 -7.82
CA ARG A 74 7.34 -9.22 -6.59
C ARG A 74 6.03 -9.94 -6.87
N LEU A 75 5.20 -9.42 -7.79
CA LEU A 75 3.98 -10.08 -8.26
C LEU A 75 4.29 -11.45 -8.87
N ALA A 76 5.26 -11.53 -9.78
CA ALA A 76 5.66 -12.77 -10.43
C ALA A 76 6.15 -13.83 -9.41
N TRP A 77 6.87 -13.40 -8.36
CA TRP A 77 7.30 -14.31 -7.29
C TRP A 77 6.14 -14.73 -6.38
N ALA A 78 5.29 -13.80 -5.93
CA ALA A 78 4.19 -14.05 -5.01
C ALA A 78 3.06 -14.90 -5.62
N ALA A 79 2.85 -14.80 -6.94
CA ALA A 79 1.84 -15.56 -7.69
C ALA A 79 2.01 -17.09 -7.58
N ARG A 80 3.18 -17.56 -7.14
CA ARG A 80 3.44 -18.99 -6.87
C ARG A 80 2.75 -19.52 -5.61
N TRP A 81 2.31 -18.64 -4.72
CA TRP A 81 1.90 -18.98 -3.35
C TRP A 81 0.53 -18.41 -2.97
N THR A 82 0.15 -17.25 -3.52
CA THR A 82 -1.11 -16.57 -3.20
C THR A 82 -1.74 -15.94 -4.44
N THR A 83 -3.02 -15.56 -4.35
CA THR A 83 -3.73 -14.88 -5.43
C THR A 83 -3.34 -13.41 -5.48
N VAL A 84 -2.60 -13.05 -6.53
CA VAL A 84 -2.16 -11.69 -6.89
C VAL A 84 -2.28 -11.51 -8.40
N PRO A 85 -2.27 -10.27 -8.94
CA PRO A 85 -2.38 -10.06 -10.38
C PRO A 85 -1.26 -10.73 -11.17
N GLU A 86 -1.62 -11.44 -12.24
CA GLU A 86 -0.64 -11.96 -13.22
C GLU A 86 -0.03 -10.80 -14.01
N VAL A 87 1.29 -10.74 -14.10
CA VAL A 87 1.99 -9.76 -14.94
C VAL A 87 1.89 -10.18 -16.41
N LEU A 88 1.27 -9.35 -17.23
CA LEU A 88 1.07 -9.60 -18.66
C LEU A 88 2.13 -8.92 -19.53
N GLU A 89 2.48 -7.68 -19.18
CA GLU A 89 3.43 -6.85 -19.92
C GLU A 89 4.04 -5.81 -18.98
N GLN A 90 5.30 -5.43 -19.23
CA GLN A 90 5.92 -4.27 -18.60
C GLN A 90 6.81 -3.56 -19.62
N GLY A 91 7.00 -2.25 -19.45
CA GLY A 91 7.88 -1.47 -20.31
C GLY A 91 8.18 -0.08 -19.74
N ALA A 92 9.08 0.63 -20.42
CA ALA A 92 9.39 2.01 -20.12
C ALA A 92 9.81 2.75 -21.39
N ASP A 93 9.59 4.06 -21.38
CA ASP A 93 10.10 5.02 -22.36
C ASP A 93 10.56 6.31 -21.65
N ASP A 94 10.86 7.35 -22.43
CA ASP A 94 11.36 8.61 -21.91
C ASP A 94 10.32 9.36 -21.05
N GLU A 95 9.04 9.02 -21.16
CA GLU A 95 7.95 9.66 -20.40
C GLU A 95 7.65 8.91 -19.09
N GLY A 96 7.83 7.59 -19.05
CA GLY A 96 7.59 6.81 -17.85
C GLY A 96 7.66 5.30 -18.03
N ALA A 97 7.31 4.59 -16.96
CA ALA A 97 7.20 3.13 -16.94
C ALA A 97 5.74 2.69 -16.87
N TRP A 98 5.43 1.50 -17.36
CA TRP A 98 4.12 0.88 -17.22
C TRP A 98 4.21 -0.60 -16.84
N LEU A 99 3.18 -1.06 -16.13
CA LEU A 99 2.96 -2.45 -15.74
C LEU A 99 1.52 -2.83 -16.05
N VAL A 100 1.34 -3.86 -16.87
CA VAL A 100 0.05 -4.41 -17.26
C VAL A 100 -0.17 -5.72 -16.52
N THR A 101 -1.32 -5.84 -15.86
CA THR A 101 -1.69 -7.05 -15.13
C THR A 101 -3.07 -7.56 -15.53
N ALA A 102 -3.31 -8.85 -15.35
CA ALA A 102 -4.64 -9.43 -15.46
C ALA A 102 -5.55 -8.91 -14.33
N ALA A 103 -6.80 -8.61 -14.67
CA ALA A 103 -7.81 -8.28 -13.70
C ALA A 103 -8.15 -9.51 -12.83
N LEU A 104 -8.30 -9.27 -11.53
CA LEU A 104 -8.75 -10.29 -10.59
C LEU A 104 -10.25 -10.13 -10.32
N ARG A 105 -10.86 -11.22 -9.86
CA ARG A 105 -12.23 -11.18 -9.34
C ARG A 105 -12.22 -10.55 -7.94
N GLY A 106 -13.33 -9.89 -7.62
CA GLY A 106 -13.48 -9.13 -6.39
C GLY A 106 -13.37 -7.63 -6.64
N ARG A 107 -13.61 -6.87 -5.58
CA ARG A 107 -13.57 -5.40 -5.57
C ARG A 107 -12.69 -4.93 -4.44
N SER A 108 -12.04 -3.77 -4.62
CA SER A 108 -11.26 -3.18 -3.55
C SER A 108 -12.11 -2.98 -2.30
N ALA A 109 -11.52 -3.17 -1.11
CA ALA A 109 -12.24 -3.00 0.16
C ALA A 109 -12.79 -1.57 0.38
N VAL A 110 -12.38 -0.60 -0.46
CA VAL A 110 -12.88 0.79 -0.44
C VAL A 110 -13.89 1.09 -1.57
N GLU A 111 -14.28 0.08 -2.34
CA GLU A 111 -15.36 0.18 -3.34
C GLU A 111 -16.68 -0.35 -2.79
N ALA A 112 -17.81 0.06 -3.40
CA ALA A 112 -19.12 -0.48 -3.07
C ALA A 112 -19.23 -1.98 -3.45
N PRO A 113 -19.83 -2.82 -2.59
CA PRO A 113 -20.59 -2.47 -1.39
C PRO A 113 -19.76 -2.45 -0.10
N TRP A 114 -18.44 -2.64 -0.16
CA TRP A 114 -17.60 -2.89 1.02
C TRP A 114 -17.42 -1.66 1.90
N VAL A 115 -17.33 -0.47 1.28
CA VAL A 115 -17.32 0.80 2.02
C VAL A 115 -18.58 1.01 2.88
N ASP A 116 -19.73 0.46 2.44
CA ASP A 116 -21.00 0.49 3.18
C ASP A 116 -21.14 -0.68 4.17
N ARG A 117 -20.18 -1.62 4.17
CA ARG A 117 -20.13 -2.81 5.03
C ARG A 117 -18.77 -2.90 5.75
N PRO A 118 -18.36 -1.85 6.48
CA PRO A 118 -16.98 -1.70 6.97
C PRO A 118 -16.54 -2.77 7.95
N ALA A 119 -17.45 -3.34 8.76
CA ALA A 119 -17.12 -4.45 9.64
C ALA A 119 -16.73 -5.72 8.85
N GLU A 120 -17.42 -5.99 7.74
CA GLU A 120 -17.09 -7.13 6.88
C GLU A 120 -15.81 -6.87 6.09
N ALA A 121 -15.63 -5.63 5.61
CA ALA A 121 -14.41 -5.23 4.92
C ALA A 121 -13.18 -5.34 5.83
N ALA A 122 -13.26 -4.85 7.06
CA ALA A 122 -12.20 -4.95 8.06
C ALA A 122 -11.89 -6.43 8.41
N ALA A 123 -12.91 -7.27 8.54
CA ALA A 123 -12.69 -8.70 8.75
C ALA A 123 -11.96 -9.33 7.55
N ALA A 124 -12.39 -9.03 6.32
CA ALA A 124 -11.72 -9.53 5.11
C ALA A 124 -10.27 -9.04 4.98
N ILE A 125 -9.95 -7.80 5.37
CA ILE A 125 -8.57 -7.29 5.42
C ILE A 125 -7.73 -8.12 6.39
N GLY A 126 -8.23 -8.38 7.61
CA GLY A 126 -7.52 -9.20 8.60
C GLY A 126 -7.32 -10.65 8.13
N GLU A 127 -8.37 -11.28 7.57
CA GLU A 127 -8.29 -12.62 7.01
C GLU A 127 -7.31 -12.71 5.84
N GLY A 128 -7.35 -11.73 4.93
CA GLY A 128 -6.48 -11.67 3.77
C GLY A 128 -5.02 -11.52 4.17
N LEU A 129 -4.72 -10.58 5.05
CA LEU A 129 -3.35 -10.38 5.52
C LEU A 129 -2.81 -11.61 6.23
N ARG A 130 -3.65 -12.32 7.01
CA ARG A 130 -3.27 -13.59 7.62
C ARG A 130 -2.96 -14.65 6.57
N ALA A 131 -3.81 -14.79 5.55
CA ALA A 131 -3.60 -15.75 4.47
C ALA A 131 -2.31 -15.46 3.68
N LEU A 132 -1.98 -14.18 3.46
CA LEU A 132 -0.72 -13.76 2.84
C LEU A 132 0.50 -14.20 3.67
N HIS A 133 0.50 -13.85 4.96
CA HIS A 133 1.60 -14.16 5.88
C HIS A 133 1.79 -15.66 6.11
N ASP A 134 0.72 -16.45 6.11
CA ASP A 134 0.78 -17.91 6.27
C ASP A 134 1.26 -18.61 4.99
N ALA A 135 0.95 -18.07 3.80
CA ALA A 135 1.24 -18.72 2.52
C ALA A 135 2.65 -18.45 1.99
N LEU A 136 3.20 -17.26 2.23
CA LEU A 136 4.47 -16.85 1.64
C LEU A 136 5.69 -17.32 2.44
N PRO A 137 6.62 -18.09 1.83
CA PRO A 137 7.76 -18.65 2.55
C PRO A 137 8.87 -17.62 2.78
N VAL A 138 9.10 -17.27 4.06
CA VAL A 138 10.18 -16.35 4.47
C VAL A 138 11.55 -16.80 3.97
N GLY A 139 11.86 -18.10 4.05
CA GLY A 139 13.17 -18.65 3.66
C GLY A 139 13.47 -18.59 2.14
N ASP A 140 12.43 -18.48 1.32
CA ASP A 140 12.54 -18.44 -0.15
C ASP A 140 12.27 -17.03 -0.72
N CYS A 141 11.98 -16.05 0.14
CA CYS A 141 11.69 -14.68 -0.27
C CYS A 141 13.00 -13.94 -0.60
N PRO A 142 13.19 -13.47 -1.85
CA PRO A 142 14.42 -12.77 -2.23
C PRO A 142 14.38 -11.28 -1.87
N PHE A 143 13.28 -10.78 -1.32
CA PHE A 143 13.05 -9.36 -1.07
C PHE A 143 13.14 -9.05 0.43
N SER A 144 13.91 -8.02 0.77
CA SER A 144 13.93 -7.45 2.12
C SER A 144 12.97 -6.27 2.22
N TRP A 145 12.28 -6.19 3.35
CA TRP A 145 11.57 -4.99 3.78
C TRP A 145 11.83 -4.76 5.28
N SER A 146 13.07 -4.98 5.70
CA SER A 146 13.41 -5.12 7.11
C SER A 146 13.15 -3.85 7.91
N THR A 147 12.76 -4.05 9.18
CA THR A 147 12.58 -2.94 10.13
C THR A 147 13.84 -2.10 10.26
N ALA A 148 15.03 -2.73 10.24
CA ALA A 148 16.30 -2.02 10.37
C ALA A 148 16.58 -1.08 9.19
N GLU A 149 16.37 -1.52 7.95
CA GLU A 149 16.56 -0.69 6.75
C GLU A 149 15.55 0.47 6.72
N ARG A 150 14.31 0.20 7.12
CA ARG A 150 13.27 1.22 7.23
C ARG A 150 13.59 2.27 8.29
N VAL A 151 14.07 1.86 9.46
CA VAL A 151 14.51 2.79 10.52
C VAL A 151 15.69 3.63 10.04
N ALA A 152 16.67 3.03 9.37
CA ALA A 152 17.80 3.78 8.82
C ALA A 152 17.33 4.87 7.85
N ARG A 153 16.43 4.53 6.91
CA ARG A 153 15.84 5.50 5.97
C ARG A 153 15.03 6.60 6.69
N ALA A 154 14.23 6.24 7.69
CA ALA A 154 13.49 7.22 8.48
C ALA A 154 14.42 8.22 9.17
N LEU A 155 15.53 7.75 9.73
CA LEU A 155 16.52 8.61 10.36
C LEU A 155 17.24 9.52 9.35
N GLU A 156 17.54 9.00 8.16
CA GLU A 156 18.11 9.76 7.04
C GLU A 156 17.16 10.87 6.56
N HIS A 157 15.85 10.60 6.45
CA HIS A 157 14.84 11.62 6.11
C HIS A 157 14.80 12.74 7.15
N LEU A 158 14.80 12.39 8.44
CA LEU A 158 14.88 13.37 9.52
C LEU A 158 16.19 14.19 9.48
N ASP A 159 17.31 13.56 9.13
CA ASP A 159 18.60 14.24 8.94
C ASP A 159 18.62 15.15 7.70
N ALA A 160 17.83 14.81 6.67
CA ALA A 160 17.61 15.62 5.47
C ALA A 160 16.61 16.77 5.67
N GLY A 161 16.01 16.89 6.86
CA GLY A 161 15.12 17.98 7.25
C GLY A 161 13.63 17.66 7.19
N ASP A 162 13.25 16.39 7.00
CA ASP A 162 11.85 15.99 7.20
C ASP A 162 11.42 16.17 8.66
N THR A 163 10.13 16.44 8.88
CA THR A 163 9.61 16.72 10.23
C THR A 163 8.25 16.08 10.45
N PRO A 164 7.91 15.72 11.71
CA PRO A 164 6.60 15.15 12.03
C PRO A 164 5.39 16.02 11.68
N ALA A 165 5.56 17.31 11.40
CA ALA A 165 4.47 18.22 11.07
C ALA A 165 3.64 17.76 9.85
N GLY A 166 4.27 17.05 8.91
CA GLY A 166 3.62 16.49 7.72
C GLY A 166 2.99 15.10 7.91
N TRP A 167 3.22 14.45 9.06
CA TRP A 167 2.81 13.06 9.32
C TRP A 167 1.33 12.97 9.74
N SER A 168 0.88 11.75 10.08
CA SER A 168 -0.49 11.52 10.51
C SER A 168 -0.80 12.25 11.83
N PRO A 169 -2.07 12.61 12.11
CA PRO A 169 -2.43 13.46 13.25
C PRO A 169 -1.88 13.01 14.61
N GLU A 170 -1.73 11.70 14.85
CA GLU A 170 -1.18 11.17 16.11
C GLU A 170 0.32 11.43 16.31
N HIS A 171 1.04 11.83 15.26
CA HIS A 171 2.49 12.10 15.31
C HIS A 171 2.88 13.56 15.07
N ARG A 172 1.95 14.42 14.63
CA ARG A 172 2.25 15.82 14.24
C ARG A 172 2.87 16.67 15.35
N ASP A 173 2.54 16.36 16.60
CA ASP A 173 3.00 17.10 17.77
C ASP A 173 4.36 16.59 18.30
N LEU A 174 4.93 15.54 17.70
CA LEU A 174 6.25 15.05 18.08
C LEU A 174 7.33 16.03 17.65
N THR A 175 8.30 16.26 18.52
CA THR A 175 9.57 16.86 18.11
C THR A 175 10.39 15.85 17.29
N VAL A 176 11.26 16.34 16.41
CA VAL A 176 12.23 15.49 15.69
C VAL A 176 13.07 14.64 16.64
N ALA A 177 13.41 15.18 17.82
CA ALA A 177 14.17 14.46 18.84
C ALA A 177 13.37 13.29 19.44
N GLU A 178 12.08 13.47 19.72
CA GLU A 178 11.20 12.42 20.23
C GLU A 178 10.94 11.35 19.17
N ALA A 179 10.64 11.75 17.93
CA ALA A 179 10.47 10.81 16.81
C ALA A 179 11.73 9.96 16.62
N ARG A 180 12.91 10.59 16.59
CA ARG A 180 14.21 9.90 16.50
C ARG A 180 14.48 8.96 17.67
N ALA A 181 14.10 9.33 18.89
CA ALA A 181 14.26 8.47 20.06
C ALA A 181 13.40 7.22 19.94
N ARG A 182 12.12 7.37 19.57
CA ARG A 182 11.18 6.25 19.38
C ARG A 182 11.56 5.34 18.21
N LEU A 183 12.01 5.90 17.09
CA LEU A 183 12.48 5.11 15.93
C LEU A 183 13.72 4.26 16.24
N ARG A 184 14.54 4.66 17.23
CA ARG A 184 15.71 3.88 17.68
C ARG A 184 15.36 2.80 18.71
N ASP A 185 14.20 2.92 19.35
CA ASP A 185 13.71 1.96 20.33
C ASP A 185 12.90 0.86 19.62
N VAL A 186 13.59 0.07 18.80
CA VAL A 186 12.98 -0.95 17.96
C VAL A 186 12.53 -2.13 18.84
N PRO A 187 11.24 -2.53 18.82
CA PRO A 187 10.76 -3.68 19.58
C PRO A 187 11.39 -4.98 19.04
N ASP A 188 11.56 -5.96 19.92
CA ASP A 188 12.00 -7.31 19.54
C ASP A 188 11.09 -7.89 18.46
N VAL A 189 11.62 -8.58 17.46
CA VAL A 189 10.81 -9.23 16.42
C VAL A 189 9.84 -10.23 17.05
N ASP A 190 8.55 -10.08 16.75
CA ASP A 190 7.48 -11.00 17.14
C ASP A 190 7.48 -12.23 16.21
N LEU A 191 7.37 -11.97 14.90
CA LEU A 191 7.42 -13.01 13.88
C LEU A 191 7.82 -12.40 12.53
N LEU A 192 8.89 -12.94 11.94
CA LEU A 192 9.22 -12.64 10.55
C LEU A 192 8.23 -13.34 9.62
N VAL A 193 7.65 -12.56 8.72
CA VAL A 193 6.74 -12.99 7.65
C VAL A 193 7.16 -12.29 6.36
N VAL A 194 6.61 -12.71 5.23
CA VAL A 194 6.70 -11.91 4.01
C VAL A 194 5.54 -10.92 4.02
N CYS A 195 5.85 -9.66 4.28
CA CYS A 195 4.90 -8.57 4.33
C CYS A 195 4.51 -8.11 2.93
N HIS A 196 3.28 -7.65 2.80
CA HIS A 196 2.75 -6.89 1.67
C HIS A 196 3.55 -5.60 1.44
N GLY A 197 3.87 -4.88 2.53
CA GLY A 197 4.60 -3.61 2.46
C GLY A 197 3.73 -2.37 2.21
N ASP A 198 2.43 -2.56 1.99
CA ASP A 198 1.39 -1.52 1.89
C ASP A 198 0.00 -2.14 2.10
N ALA A 199 -0.19 -2.79 3.25
CA ALA A 199 -1.41 -3.54 3.55
C ALA A 199 -2.65 -2.67 3.84
N CYS A 200 -2.72 -1.45 3.30
CA CYS A 200 -3.86 -0.55 3.45
C CYS A 200 -5.14 -1.14 2.81
N ALA A 201 -6.30 -0.74 3.32
CA ALA A 201 -7.61 -1.24 2.88
C ALA A 201 -7.81 -1.31 1.35
N PRO A 202 -7.40 -0.31 0.53
CA PRO A 202 -7.59 -0.37 -0.92
C PRO A 202 -6.93 -1.56 -1.60
N ASN A 203 -5.88 -2.11 -0.99
CA ASN A 203 -5.02 -3.15 -1.55
C ASN A 203 -5.50 -4.58 -1.25
N THR A 204 -6.61 -4.71 -0.51
CA THR A 204 -7.32 -5.99 -0.35
C THR A 204 -8.52 -6.05 -1.29
N LEU A 205 -8.61 -7.10 -2.11
CA LEU A 205 -9.80 -7.39 -2.90
C LEU A 205 -10.72 -8.34 -2.14
N ILE A 206 -12.03 -8.04 -2.15
CA ILE A 206 -13.07 -8.81 -1.47
C ILE A 206 -14.02 -9.41 -2.51
N GLY A 207 -14.29 -10.70 -2.38
CA GLY A 207 -15.22 -11.46 -3.22
C GLY A 207 -16.68 -11.18 -2.88
N ASP A 208 -17.61 -11.55 -3.76
CA ASP A 208 -19.05 -11.29 -3.56
C ASP A 208 -19.64 -12.00 -2.32
N ASP A 209 -18.92 -12.98 -1.76
CA ASP A 209 -19.24 -13.66 -0.50
C ASP A 209 -18.80 -12.89 0.75
N GLY A 210 -18.16 -11.73 0.59
CA GLY A 210 -17.65 -10.91 1.69
C GLY A 210 -16.33 -11.38 2.27
N ARG A 211 -15.70 -12.40 1.68
CA ARG A 211 -14.38 -12.90 2.10
C ARG A 211 -13.27 -12.28 1.25
N TRP A 212 -12.06 -12.28 1.79
CA TRP A 212 -10.88 -11.86 1.02
C TRP A 212 -10.72 -12.73 -0.24
N ALA A 213 -10.29 -12.11 -1.33
CA ALA A 213 -10.10 -12.75 -2.62
C ALA A 213 -8.65 -12.68 -3.12
N ALA A 214 -7.98 -11.55 -2.91
CA ALA A 214 -6.61 -11.32 -3.38
C ALA A 214 -5.98 -10.06 -2.78
N HIS A 215 -4.66 -9.89 -3.00
CA HIS A 215 -3.95 -8.64 -2.75
C HIS A 215 -3.45 -8.02 -4.06
N VAL A 216 -3.32 -6.70 -4.08
CA VAL A 216 -2.76 -5.91 -5.18
C VAL A 216 -1.75 -4.91 -4.63
N ASP A 217 -0.91 -4.32 -5.48
CA ASP A 217 0.08 -3.30 -5.06
C ASP A 217 1.23 -3.83 -4.18
N LEU A 218 1.92 -4.86 -4.69
CA LEU A 218 2.99 -5.54 -3.97
C LEU A 218 4.37 -4.89 -4.21
N GLY A 219 4.43 -3.59 -4.50
CA GLY A 219 5.67 -2.88 -4.83
C GLY A 219 6.73 -2.95 -3.72
N SER A 220 6.28 -2.98 -2.46
CA SER A 220 7.11 -3.01 -1.27
C SER A 220 7.23 -4.39 -0.62
N LEU A 221 6.68 -5.45 -1.22
CA LEU A 221 6.67 -6.78 -0.62
C LEU A 221 8.08 -7.22 -0.22
N GLY A 222 8.21 -7.78 0.98
CA GLY A 222 9.49 -8.27 1.49
C GLY A 222 9.42 -8.76 2.92
N VAL A 223 10.49 -9.40 3.38
CA VAL A 223 10.55 -9.95 4.74
C VAL A 223 10.65 -8.83 5.78
N ALA A 224 9.72 -8.84 6.74
CA ALA A 224 9.67 -7.93 7.87
C ALA A 224 8.95 -8.55 9.08
N ASP A 225 8.90 -7.83 10.20
CA ASP A 225 8.02 -8.19 11.31
C ASP A 225 6.55 -8.07 10.90
N ARG A 226 5.69 -9.04 11.27
CA ARG A 226 4.27 -9.03 10.90
C ARG A 226 3.50 -7.78 11.32
N TRP A 227 3.91 -7.11 12.39
CA TRP A 227 3.28 -5.86 12.83
C TRP A 227 3.51 -4.70 11.88
N ALA A 228 4.54 -4.79 11.03
CA ALA A 228 4.81 -3.80 9.99
C ALA A 228 3.64 -3.63 9.01
N ASP A 229 2.96 -4.72 8.66
CA ASP A 229 1.71 -4.66 7.90
C ASP A 229 0.50 -4.55 8.82
N LEU A 230 0.42 -5.38 9.86
CA LEU A 230 -0.81 -5.51 10.65
C LEU A 230 -1.22 -4.18 11.33
N ALA A 231 -0.24 -3.41 11.80
CA ALA A 231 -0.50 -2.09 12.39
C ALA A 231 -1.06 -1.11 11.35
N VAL A 232 -0.55 -1.14 10.11
CA VAL A 232 -0.94 -0.24 9.01
C VAL A 232 -2.29 -0.67 8.41
N ALA A 233 -2.52 -1.96 8.22
CA ALA A 233 -3.79 -2.50 7.75
C ALA A 233 -4.95 -2.09 8.65
N ALA A 234 -4.81 -2.30 9.97
CA ALA A 234 -5.79 -1.89 10.95
C ALA A 234 -5.95 -0.36 11.03
N TRP A 235 -4.84 0.38 10.96
CA TRP A 235 -4.87 1.84 10.95
C TRP A 235 -5.66 2.38 9.76
N SER A 236 -5.50 1.76 8.59
CA SER A 236 -6.13 2.21 7.35
C SER A 236 -7.65 2.19 7.36
N THR A 237 -8.25 1.38 8.22
CA THR A 237 -9.70 1.40 8.41
C THR A 237 -10.22 2.74 8.93
N GLU A 238 -9.41 3.47 9.70
CA GLU A 238 -9.83 4.72 10.36
C GLU A 238 -10.09 5.84 9.34
N TRP A 239 -9.26 5.95 8.29
CA TRP A 239 -9.46 6.96 7.24
C TRP A 239 -10.33 6.48 6.08
N ASN A 240 -10.53 5.16 5.91
CA ASN A 240 -11.40 4.63 4.85
C ASN A 240 -12.85 4.43 5.30
N TYR A 241 -13.07 4.08 6.57
CA TYR A 241 -14.40 3.71 7.11
C TYR A 241 -14.83 4.54 8.32
N GLY A 242 -13.92 5.30 8.92
CA GLY A 242 -14.12 5.94 10.22
C GLY A 242 -13.72 5.02 11.40
N PRO A 243 -13.87 5.51 12.63
CA PRO A 243 -13.30 4.85 13.79
C PRO A 243 -14.02 3.59 14.22
N GLY A 244 -13.26 2.65 14.79
CA GLY A 244 -13.80 1.50 15.53
C GLY A 244 -13.67 0.14 14.82
N TYR A 245 -12.99 0.07 13.67
CA TYR A 245 -12.82 -1.17 12.91
C TYR A 245 -11.43 -1.79 13.01
N ALA A 246 -10.44 -1.09 13.56
CA ALA A 246 -9.09 -1.63 13.76
C ALA A 246 -9.09 -2.95 14.57
N GLY A 247 -9.92 -3.04 15.62
CA GLY A 247 -10.09 -4.26 16.41
C GLY A 247 -10.54 -5.47 15.58
N THR A 248 -11.48 -5.25 14.66
CA THR A 248 -11.99 -6.30 13.75
C THR A 248 -10.88 -6.86 12.86
N VAL A 249 -9.94 -6.03 12.40
CA VAL A 249 -8.78 -6.50 11.63
C VAL A 249 -7.90 -7.44 12.46
N TYR A 250 -7.59 -7.05 13.70
CA TYR A 250 -6.77 -7.87 14.61
C TYR A 250 -7.46 -9.19 14.98
N ASP A 251 -8.77 -9.15 15.27
CA ASP A 251 -9.57 -10.32 15.60
C ASP A 251 -9.62 -11.31 14.42
N ALA A 252 -9.84 -10.81 13.21
CA ALA A 252 -9.88 -11.64 12.00
C ALA A 252 -8.50 -12.19 11.60
N TYR A 253 -7.43 -11.44 11.86
CA TYR A 253 -6.06 -11.94 11.73
C TYR A 253 -5.74 -13.04 12.76
N GLY A 254 -6.39 -12.98 13.92
CA GLY A 254 -6.26 -13.94 15.01
C GLY A 254 -5.14 -13.61 16.01
N LEU A 255 -4.88 -12.32 16.24
CA LEU A 255 -3.85 -11.86 17.17
C LEU A 255 -4.37 -10.72 18.05
N ALA A 256 -4.10 -10.80 19.35
CA ALA A 256 -4.43 -9.70 20.27
C ALA A 256 -3.57 -8.46 19.96
N PRO A 257 -4.14 -7.24 20.01
CA PRO A 257 -3.41 -6.01 19.74
C PRO A 257 -2.27 -5.81 20.76
N ASP A 258 -1.08 -5.51 20.27
CA ASP A 258 0.08 -5.09 21.07
C ASP A 258 0.30 -3.57 20.89
N PRO A 259 -0.07 -2.74 21.87
CA PRO A 259 -0.05 -1.29 21.72
C PRO A 259 1.35 -0.72 21.40
N ASP A 260 2.41 -1.30 21.97
CA ASP A 260 3.77 -0.79 21.81
C ASP A 260 4.26 -1.06 20.37
N ARG A 261 3.99 -2.25 19.85
CA ARG A 261 4.31 -2.61 18.45
C ARG A 261 3.49 -1.82 17.45
N ILE A 262 2.20 -1.64 17.73
CA ILE A 262 1.30 -0.84 16.89
C ILE A 262 1.84 0.59 16.81
N ALA A 263 2.15 1.22 17.95
CA ALA A 263 2.66 2.58 18.00
C ALA A 263 3.99 2.70 17.24
N PHE A 264 4.92 1.76 17.43
CA PHE A 264 6.20 1.76 16.73
C PHE A 264 6.03 1.64 15.21
N HIS A 265 5.25 0.67 14.72
CA HIS A 265 5.13 0.42 13.29
C HIS A 265 4.34 1.50 12.54
N ARG A 266 3.37 2.16 13.21
CA ARG A 266 2.70 3.34 12.65
C ARG A 266 3.62 4.55 12.57
N LEU A 267 4.43 4.80 13.60
CA LEU A 267 5.45 5.85 13.55
C LEU A 267 6.47 5.58 12.43
N LEU A 268 6.93 4.34 12.32
CA LEU A 268 7.87 3.95 11.27
C LEU A 268 7.26 4.09 9.88
N TRP A 269 5.96 3.82 9.71
CA TRP A 269 5.26 4.04 8.45
C TRP A 269 5.26 5.51 8.04
N ASP A 270 4.86 6.41 8.93
CA ASP A 270 4.84 7.86 8.65
C ASP A 270 6.23 8.44 8.32
N ALA A 271 7.29 7.84 8.88
CA ALA A 271 8.65 8.34 8.73
C ALA A 271 9.40 7.79 7.50
N THR A 272 8.82 6.89 6.70
CA THR A 272 9.51 6.21 5.57
C THR A 272 8.82 6.36 4.23
#